data_AF-A0A7Z9WU99-F1
#
_entry.id   AF-A0A7Z9WU99-F1
#
_cell.length_a   1.000
_cell.length_b   1.000
_cell.length_c   1.000
_cell.angle_alpha   90.00
_cell.angle_beta   90.00
_cell.angle_gamma   90.00
#
_symmetry.space_group_name_H-M   'P 1'
#
loop_
_entity.id
_entity.type
_entity.pdbx_description
1 polymer ?
#
loop_
_entity_poly.entity_id
_entity_poly.type
_entity_poly.pdbx_seq_one_letter_code
_entity_poly.pdbx_strand_id
1 'polypeptide(L)' 'MKHVVVVDYGSGNLRSVSKAAEHVAAADTRISVSRRIQDIHDADAIIFPGQGAARSCMHNLIEAGI' A
#
# COMPACT_ATOMS: atom_id res chain seq x y z
N MET A 1 13.82 -7.77 9.13
CA MET A 1 12.53 -7.08 9.32
C MET A 1 11.79 -7.18 8.00
N LYS A 2 10.58 -7.73 7.98
CA LYS A 2 9.74 -7.75 6.78
C LYS A 2 9.25 -6.34 6.48
N HIS A 3 9.25 -5.94 5.22
CA HIS A 3 8.78 -4.64 4.78
C HIS A 3 7.51 -4.79 3.95
N VAL A 4 6.41 -4.23 4.45
CA VAL A 4 5.11 -4.23 3.75
C VAL A 4 4.76 -2.79 3.38
N VAL A 5 4.42 -2.58 2.11
CA VAL A 5 4.08 -1.26 1.59
C VAL A 5 2.59 -1.16 1.31
N VAL A 6 1.94 -0.18 1.91
CA VAL A 6 0.61 0.27 1.50
C VAL A 6 0.79 1.21 0.32
N VAL A 7 0.26 0.81 -0.84
CA VAL A 7 0.42 1.55 -2.08
C VAL A 7 -0.46 2.80 -2.04
N ASP A 8 0.17 3.97 -2.08
CA ASP A 8 -0.50 5.25 -2.25
C ASP A 8 -0.67 5.56 -3.74
N TYR A 9 -1.89 5.33 -4.22
CA TYR A 9 -2.34 5.71 -5.55
C TYR A 9 -3.47 6.77 -5.49
N GLY A 10 -3.54 7.54 -4.38
CA GLY A 10 -4.56 8.58 -4.18
C GLY A 10 -5.82 8.12 -3.45
N SER A 11 -5.78 6.99 -2.72
CA SER A 11 -6.93 6.51 -1.94
C SER A 11 -7.18 7.36 -0.68
N GLY A 12 -8.44 7.71 -0.39
CA GLY A 12 -8.81 8.48 0.80
C GLY A 12 -8.69 7.75 2.13
N ASN A 13 -8.47 6.42 2.13
CA ASN A 13 -8.48 5.59 3.34
C ASN A 13 -7.08 5.12 3.80
N LEU A 14 -6.00 5.65 3.22
CA LEU A 14 -4.61 5.20 3.49
C LEU A 14 -4.26 5.18 4.98
N ARG A 15 -4.67 6.22 5.72
CA ARG A 15 -4.39 6.33 7.15
C ARG A 15 -5.06 5.22 7.96
N SER A 16 -6.29 4.85 7.59
CA SER A 16 -7.03 3.77 8.27
C SER A 16 -6.39 2.41 7.95
N VAL A 17 -6.01 2.19 6.69
CA VAL A 17 -5.37 0.94 6.26
C VAL A 17 -3.98 0.77 6.89
N SER A 18 -3.14 1.81 6.88
CA SER A 18 -1.81 1.77 7.52
C SER A 18 -1.92 1.44 9.00
N LYS A 19 -2.81 2.13 9.73
CA LYS A 19 -3.02 1.85 11.16
C LYS A 19 -3.53 0.44 11.44
N ALA A 20 -4.46 -0.05 10.62
CA ALA A 20 -4.95 -1.41 10.76
C ALA A 20 -3.83 -2.43 10.51
N ALA A 21 -3.02 -2.23 9.47
CA ALA A 21 -1.87 -3.07 9.15
C ALA A 21 -0.81 -3.02 10.26
N GLU A 22 -0.48 -1.83 10.79
CA GLU A 22 0.45 -1.65 11.90
C GLU A 22 -0.03 -2.36 13.17
N HIS A 23 -1.34 -2.33 13.44
CA HIS A 23 -1.94 -2.97 14.62
C HIS A 23 -1.83 -4.49 14.60
N VAL A 24 -1.91 -5.11 13.42
CA VAL A 24 -1.85 -6.58 13.25
C VAL A 24 -0.46 -7.09 12.84
N ALA A 25 0.47 -6.19 12.53
CA ALA A 25 1.81 -6.55 12.10
C ALA A 25 2.58 -7.29 13.21
N ALA A 26 3.35 -8.31 12.82
CA ALA A 26 4.31 -8.94 13.72
C ALA A 26 5.40 -7.93 14.14
N ALA A 27 6.04 -8.15 15.30
CA ALA A 27 7.04 -7.24 15.84
C ALA A 27 8.24 -6.99 14.92
N ASP A 28 8.53 -7.92 14.00
CA ASP A 28 9.59 -7.84 13.00
C ASP A 28 9.12 -7.29 11.64
N THR A 29 7.91 -6.74 11.57
CA THR A 29 7.30 -6.24 10.33
C THR A 29 7.16 -4.72 10.37
N ARG A 30 7.70 -4.05 9.35
CA ARG A 30 7.58 -2.62 9.11
C ARG A 30 6.50 -2.36 8.07
N ILE A 31 5.53 -1.53 8.43
CA ILE A 31 4.53 -0.99 7.51
C ILE A 31 4.96 0.40 7.06
N SER A 32 4.83 0.71 5.78
CA SER A 32 4.98 2.07 5.27
C SER A 32 4.00 2.37 4.16
N VAL A 33 3.55 3.62 4.06
CA VAL A 33 2.77 4.11 2.92
C VAL A 33 3.72 4.71 1.90
N SER A 34 3.63 4.30 0.63
CA SER A 34 4.46 4.89 -0.42
C SER A 34 3.80 4.86 -1.79
N ARG A 35 4.15 5.86 -2.60
CA ARG A 35 3.84 5.97 -4.02
C ARG A 35 5.07 5.82 -4.92
N ARG A 36 6.25 5.59 -4.33
CA ARG A 36 7.49 5.42 -5.10
C ARG A 36 7.58 3.99 -5.60
N ILE A 37 7.83 3.84 -6.91
CA ILE A 37 8.00 2.53 -7.55
C ILE A 37 9.09 1.71 -6.84
N GLN A 38 10.21 2.33 -6.47
CA GLN A 38 11.31 1.64 -5.79
C GLN A 38 10.87 1.02 -4.46
N ASP A 39 10.12 1.77 -3.64
CA ASP A 39 9.65 1.25 -2.36
C ASP A 39 8.68 0.07 -2.54
N ILE A 40 7.83 0.11 -3.57
CA ILE A 40 6.87 -0.94 -3.89
C ILE A 40 7.60 -2.19 -4.41
N HIS A 41 8.61 -1.99 -5.25
CA HIS A 41 9.41 -3.05 -5.84
C HIS A 41 10.28 -3.78 -4.80
N ASP A 42 10.83 -3.03 -3.84
CA ASP A 42 11.71 -3.59 -2.79
C ASP A 42 10.95 -4.17 -1.60
N ALA A 43 9.62 -4.03 -1.57
CA ALA A 43 8.78 -4.55 -0.49
C ALA A 43 8.66 -6.08 -0.55
N ASP A 44 8.66 -6.73 0.62
CA ASP A 44 8.36 -8.17 0.72
C ASP A 44 6.88 -8.46 0.40
N ALA A 45 6.00 -7.50 0.65
CA ALA A 45 4.59 -7.57 0.29
C ALA A 45 3.97 -6.17 0.12
N ILE A 46 2.88 -6.11 -0.64
CA ILE A 46 2.16 -4.86 -0.90
C ILE A 46 0.69 -4.97 -0.52
N ILE A 47 0.13 -3.88 -0.02
CA ILE A 47 -1.28 -3.73 0.32
C ILE A 47 -1.87 -2.70 -0.64
N PHE A 48 -2.84 -3.12 -1.44
CA PHE A 48 -3.69 -2.22 -2.21
C PHE A 48 -4.90 -1.82 -1.36
N PRO A 49 -4.97 -0.56 -0.88
CA PRO A 49 -6.13 -0.09 -0.12
C PRO A 49 -7.44 -0.13 -0.93
N GLY A 50 -8.61 -0.20 -0.28
CA GLY A 50 -9.93 0.00 -0.92
C GLY A 50 -10.66 -1.28 -1.41
N GLN A 51 -11.97 -1.37 -1.10
CA GLN A 51 -12.86 -2.48 -1.47
C GLN A 51 -14.08 -2.07 -2.34
N GLY A 52 -14.10 -0.86 -2.91
CA GLY A 52 -15.25 -0.37 -3.71
C GLY A 52 -14.94 0.04 -5.15
N ALA A 53 -13.65 0.14 -5.51
CA ALA A 53 -13.23 0.78 -6.75
C ALA A 53 -12.01 0.09 -7.38
N ALA A 54 -11.93 -1.25 -7.33
CA ALA A 54 -10.83 -1.99 -7.95
C ALA A 54 -10.59 -1.56 -9.42
N ARG A 55 -11.66 -1.23 -10.17
CA ARG A 55 -11.55 -0.65 -11.52
C ARG A 55 -10.82 0.71 -11.54
N SER A 56 -11.21 1.66 -10.69
CA SER A 56 -10.52 2.95 -10.58
C SER A 56 -9.10 2.80 -10.04
N CYS A 57 -8.88 1.83 -9.15
CA CYS A 57 -7.56 1.47 -8.63
C CYS A 57 -6.63 1.00 -9.77
N MET A 58 -7.08 0.04 -10.59
CA MET A 58 -6.34 -0.41 -11.77
C MET A 58 -6.12 0.72 -12.79
N HIS A 59 -7.08 1.61 -12.97
CA HIS A 59 -6.93 2.77 -13.86
C HIS A 59 -5.86 3.73 -13.35
N ASN A 60 -5.88 4.07 -12.06
CA ASN A 60 -4.88 4.94 -11.44
C ASN A 60 -3.48 4.31 -11.46
N LEU A 61 -3.36 2.98 -11.37
CA LEU A 61 -2.05 2.30 -11.49
C LEU A 61 -1.46 2.49 -12.89
N ILE A 62 -2.28 2.27 -13.92
CA ILE A 62 -1.87 2.51 -15.31
C ILE A 62 -1.49 3.98 -15.53
N GLU A 63 -2.29 4.93 -15.01
CA GLU A 63 -1.96 6.37 -15.11
C GLU A 63 -0.70 6.76 -14.33
N ALA A 64 -0.44 6.13 -13.18
CA ALA A 64 0.72 6.40 -12.35
C ALA A 64 2.02 5.74 -12.88
N GLY A 65 1.92 4.84 -13.86
CA GLY A 65 3.07 4.14 -14.46
C GLY A 65 3.69 3.10 -13.53
N ILE A 66 2.86 2.47 -12.70
CA ILE A 66 3.28 1.44 -11.73
C ILE A 66 2.71 0.09 -12.16
#